data_AF-A0A1A3H9A0-F1
#
_entry.id   AF-A0A1A3H9A0-F1
#
_cell.length_a   1.000
_cell.length_b   1.000
_cell.length_c   1.000
_cell.angle_alpha   90.00
_cell.angle_beta   90.00
_cell.angle_gamma   90.00
#
_symmetry.space_group_name_H-M   'P 1'
#
loop_
_entity.id
_entity.type
_entity.pdbx_description
1 polymer ?
#
loop_
_entity_poly.entity_id
_entity_poly.type
_entity_poly.pdbx_seq_one_letter_code
_entity_poly.pdbx_strand_id
1 'polypeptide(L)'
;MWEFVVLIVLLGALVLLAAPWLRRTRSGESGTLLITGVSPRPDATGEQFVTVAGVINGPSVNEHEVYGRIAIDVAEWPAVGQLVPVVYSPKNPDNWNFAPHAPQA
;
A
#
# COMPACT_ATOMS: atom_id res chain seq x y z
N MET A 1 -43.97 -12.36 -10.21
CA MET A 1 -43.84 -11.74 -8.86
C MET A 1 -42.84 -12.51 -7.99
N TRP A 2 -42.90 -13.85 -7.94
CA TRP A 2 -41.97 -14.70 -7.18
C TRP A 2 -40.50 -14.60 -7.63
N GLU A 3 -40.23 -14.48 -8.93
CA GLU A 3 -38.86 -14.29 -9.45
C GLU A 3 -38.14 -13.08 -8.83
N PHE A 4 -38.85 -11.97 -8.60
CA PHE A 4 -38.26 -10.79 -7.96
C PHE A 4 -37.87 -11.04 -6.50
N VAL A 5 -38.66 -11.85 -5.78
CA VAL A 5 -38.34 -12.26 -4.41
C VAL A 5 -37.10 -13.15 -4.40
N VAL A 6 -37.03 -14.13 -5.31
CA VAL A 6 -35.87 -15.02 -5.47
C VAL A 6 -34.61 -14.23 -5.83
N LEU A 7 -34.73 -13.24 -6.73
CA LEU A 7 -33.61 -12.37 -7.12
C LEU A 7 -33.10 -11.53 -5.93
N ILE A 8 -34.00 -10.94 -5.14
CA ILE A 8 -33.60 -10.16 -3.95
C ILE A 8 -32.88 -11.05 -2.92
N VAL A 9 -33.38 -12.27 -2.70
CA VAL A 9 -32.75 -13.23 -1.77
C VAL A 9 -31.35 -13.65 -2.27
N LEU A 10 -31.21 -13.95 -3.56
CA LEU A 10 -29.91 -14.29 -4.15
C LEU A 10 -28.92 -13.14 -4.08
N LEU A 11 -29.37 -11.91 -4.37
CA LEU A 11 -28.53 -10.72 -4.28
C LEU A 11 -28.10 -10.46 -2.84
N GLY A 12 -29.01 -10.60 -1.87
CA GLY A 12 -28.70 -10.48 -0.45
C GLY A 12 -27.69 -11.52 0.03
N ALA A 13 -27.87 -12.78 -0.37
CA ALA A 13 -26.93 -13.86 -0.06
C ALA A 13 -25.54 -13.59 -0.66
N LEU A 14 -25.49 -13.11 -1.91
CA LEU A 14 -24.24 -12.74 -2.59
C LEU A 14 -23.52 -11.61 -1.85
N VAL A 15 -24.24 -10.56 -1.44
CA VAL A 15 -23.66 -9.45 -0.67
C VAL A 15 -23.13 -9.93 0.68
N LEU A 16 -23.85 -10.80 1.39
CA LEU A 16 -23.40 -11.35 2.66
C LEU A 16 -22.12 -12.19 2.53
N LEU A 17 -21.99 -12.95 1.45
CA LEU A 17 -20.78 -13.74 1.16
C LEU A 17 -19.60 -12.87 0.70
N ALA A 18 -19.85 -11.80 -0.04
CA ALA A 18 -18.82 -10.88 -0.54
C ALA A 18 -18.36 -9.84 0.51
N ALA A 19 -19.21 -9.50 1.48
CA ALA A 19 -18.93 -8.48 2.49
C ALA A 19 -17.61 -8.68 3.28
N PRO A 20 -17.21 -9.89 3.71
CA PRO A 20 -15.97 -10.09 4.45
C PRO A 20 -14.72 -9.80 3.60
N TRP A 21 -14.81 -10.05 2.29
CA TRP A 21 -13.70 -9.84 1.36
C TRP A 21 -13.50 -8.35 1.10
N LEU A 22 -14.59 -7.57 1.01
CA LEU A 22 -14.52 -6.11 0.92
C LEU A 22 -14.07 -5.46 2.24
N ARG A 23 -14.43 -6.05 3.38
CA ARG A 23 -14.10 -5.53 4.72
C ARG A 23 -12.73 -5.94 5.23
N ARG A 24 -11.90 -6.62 4.43
CA ARG A 24 -10.53 -6.96 4.83
C ARG A 24 -9.71 -5.68 4.82
N THR A 25 -9.83 -4.89 5.88
CA THR A 25 -8.90 -3.83 6.21
C THR A 25 -7.51 -4.46 6.21
N ARG A 26 -6.65 -3.98 5.32
CA ARG A 26 -5.24 -4.33 5.32
C ARG A 26 -4.67 -3.78 6.62
N SER A 27 -4.69 -4.57 7.69
CA SER A 27 -4.01 -4.24 8.94
C SER A 27 -2.52 -4.36 8.67
N GLY A 28 -1.97 -3.31 8.07
CA GLY A 28 -0.54 -3.14 7.96
C GLY A 28 0.02 -2.55 9.25
N GLU A 29 1.24 -2.91 9.56
CA GLU A 29 2.00 -2.35 10.65
C GLU A 29 2.80 -1.16 10.16
N SER A 30 2.97 -0.15 11.03
CA SER A 30 3.72 1.05 10.68
C SER A 30 5.20 0.83 10.95
N GLY A 31 6.04 1.24 10.01
CA GLY A 31 7.49 1.20 10.11
C GLY A 31 8.15 2.36 9.39
N THR A 32 9.46 2.30 9.29
CA THR A 32 10.27 3.27 8.55
C THR A 32 11.11 2.53 7.51
N LEU A 33 11.12 3.04 6.29
CA LEU A 33 11.95 2.57 5.18
C LEU A 33 13.15 3.50 5.03
N LEU A 34 14.36 2.96 5.17
CA LEU A 34 15.57 3.61 4.70
C LEU A 34 15.76 3.32 3.22
N ILE A 35 15.73 4.35 2.39
CA ILE A 35 15.89 4.20 0.95
C ILE A 35 17.37 4.06 0.59
N THR A 36 17.73 2.96 -0.08
CA THR A 36 19.10 2.68 -0.54
C THR A 36 19.25 2.81 -2.05
N GLY A 37 18.14 2.73 -2.80
CA GLY A 37 18.14 2.92 -4.24
C GLY A 37 16.80 3.46 -4.74
N VAL A 38 16.86 4.33 -5.75
CA VAL A 38 15.66 4.90 -6.40
C VAL A 38 15.90 4.95 -7.90
N SER A 39 14.87 4.65 -8.70
CA SER A 39 14.92 4.88 -10.14
C SER A 39 15.11 6.38 -10.48
N PRO A 40 15.77 6.71 -11.60
CA PRO A 40 15.90 8.09 -12.05
C PRO A 40 14.56 8.79 -12.16
N ARG A 41 14.52 10.07 -11.74
CA ARG A 41 13.34 10.92 -11.90
C ARG A 41 13.08 11.17 -13.40
N PRO A 42 11.87 10.89 -13.91
CA PRO A 42 11.54 11.16 -15.30
C PRO A 42 11.38 12.67 -15.55
N ASP A 43 11.63 13.10 -16.78
CA ASP A 43 11.31 14.45 -17.26
C ASP A 43 9.83 14.50 -17.71
N ALA A 44 8.93 14.38 -16.73
CA ALA A 44 7.49 14.37 -16.89
C ALA A 44 6.81 15.01 -15.66
N THR A 45 5.52 15.30 -15.75
CA THR A 45 4.72 15.84 -14.64
C THR A 45 3.65 14.85 -14.19
N GLY A 46 3.13 15.05 -12.96
CA GLY A 46 2.08 14.23 -12.37
C GLY A 46 2.57 12.91 -11.79
N GLU A 47 1.67 11.93 -11.67
CA GLU A 47 1.99 10.62 -11.13
C GLU A 47 2.85 9.79 -12.08
N GLN A 48 3.98 9.31 -11.58
CA GLN A 48 4.90 8.43 -12.29
C GLN A 48 5.30 7.26 -11.40
N PHE A 49 5.70 6.16 -12.02
CA PHE A 49 6.17 5.00 -11.28
C PHE A 49 7.62 5.14 -10.88
N VAL A 50 7.88 5.15 -9.58
CA VAL A 50 9.21 5.05 -8.99
C VAL A 50 9.48 3.61 -8.56
N THR A 51 10.69 3.13 -8.83
CA THR A 51 11.23 1.90 -8.25
C THR A 51 12.09 2.27 -7.05
N VAL A 52 11.84 1.64 -5.91
CA VAL A 52 12.53 1.91 -4.64
C VAL A 52 13.13 0.62 -4.11
N ALA A 53 14.40 0.69 -3.73
CA ALA A 53 15.10 -0.31 -2.94
C ALA A 53 15.42 0.30 -1.57
N GLY A 54 15.34 -0.50 -0.52
CA GLY A 54 15.60 -0.01 0.83
C GLY A 54 15.49 -1.09 1.90
N VAL A 55 15.54 -0.65 3.15
CA VAL A 55 15.47 -1.51 4.33
C VAL A 55 14.35 -1.02 5.24
N ILE A 56 13.38 -1.88 5.52
CA ILE A 56 12.28 -1.60 6.45
C ILE A 56 12.71 -1.98 7.87
N ASN A 57 12.42 -1.08 8.81
CA ASN A 57 12.47 -1.31 10.24
C ASN A 57 11.11 -1.02 10.86
N GLY A 58 10.61 -1.96 11.66
CA GLY A 58 9.33 -1.83 12.36
C GLY A 58 9.23 -2.79 13.56
N PRO A 59 8.12 -2.76 14.31
CA PRO A 59 8.01 -3.53 15.55
C PRO A 59 8.12 -5.06 15.35
N SER A 60 7.59 -5.59 14.23
CA SER A 60 7.68 -7.02 13.87
C SER A 60 8.85 -7.38 12.95
N VAL A 61 9.61 -6.40 12.45
CA VAL A 61 10.62 -6.59 11.40
C VAL A 61 11.88 -5.80 11.72
N ASN A 62 13.00 -6.49 11.85
CA ASN A 62 14.31 -5.89 12.04
C ASN A 62 15.10 -5.95 10.72
N GLU A 63 15.35 -4.79 10.12
CA GLU A 63 16.19 -4.60 8.94
C GLU A 63 15.87 -5.51 7.74
N HIS A 64 14.62 -5.49 7.26
CA HIS A 64 14.21 -6.29 6.10
C HIS A 64 14.40 -5.53 4.79
N GLU A 65 15.22 -6.07 3.90
CA GLU A 65 15.43 -5.50 2.57
C GLU A 65 14.18 -5.63 1.70
N VAL A 66 13.79 -4.55 1.04
CA VAL A 66 12.64 -4.50 0.15
C VAL A 66 12.97 -3.87 -1.19
N TYR A 67 12.21 -4.28 -2.19
CA TYR A 67 12.18 -3.70 -3.51
C TYR A 67 10.73 -3.54 -3.97
N GLY A 68 10.35 -2.34 -4.40
CA GLY A 68 8.97 -2.04 -4.76
C GLY A 68 8.86 -1.01 -5.88
N ARG A 69 7.72 -1.03 -6.58
CA ARG A 69 7.37 -0.04 -7.61
C ARG A 69 6.04 0.62 -7.24
N ILE A 70 6.06 1.93 -7.06
CA ILE A 70 4.92 2.71 -6.52
C ILE A 70 4.67 3.91 -7.44
N ALA A 71 3.41 4.32 -7.58
CA ALA A 71 3.06 5.57 -8.24
C ALA A 71 3.17 6.73 -7.24
N ILE A 72 3.94 7.76 -7.59
CA ILE A 72 4.11 8.97 -6.78
C ILE A 72 4.13 10.20 -7.71
N ASP A 73 3.73 11.36 -7.20
CA ASP A 73 3.92 12.60 -7.93
C ASP A 73 5.42 12.89 -8.11
N VAL A 74 5.80 13.32 -9.32
CA VAL A 74 7.19 13.64 -9.66
C VAL A 74 7.75 14.77 -8.78
N ALA A 75 6.92 15.65 -8.22
CA ALA A 75 7.32 16.67 -7.25
C ALA A 75 7.81 16.08 -5.92
N GLU A 76 7.36 14.89 -5.55
CA GLU A 76 7.66 14.20 -4.29
C GLU A 76 8.64 13.03 -4.49
N TRP A 77 9.43 13.07 -5.58
CA TRP A 77 10.33 11.98 -5.93
C TRP A 77 11.32 11.68 -4.78
N PRO A 78 11.38 10.43 -4.30
CA PRO A 78 12.20 10.08 -3.16
C PRO A 78 13.69 10.11 -3.49
N ALA A 79 14.52 10.26 -2.45
CA ALA A 79 15.97 10.26 -2.57
C ALA A 79 16.63 9.13 -1.76
N VAL A 80 17.82 8.70 -2.19
CA VAL A 80 18.65 7.76 -1.44
C VAL A 80 19.10 8.39 -0.12
N GLY A 81 19.07 7.60 0.96
CA GLY A 81 19.38 8.02 2.33
C GLY A 81 18.18 8.58 3.10
N GLN A 82 17.02 8.76 2.45
CA GLN A 82 15.82 9.25 3.10
C GLN A 82 15.16 8.15 3.95
N LEU A 83 14.68 8.54 5.13
CA LEU A 83 13.81 7.73 5.98
C LEU A 83 12.36 8.10 5.70
N VAL A 84 11.56 7.14 5.23
CA VAL A 84 10.17 7.36 4.83
C VAL A 84 9.24 6.48 5.66
N PRO A 85 8.15 7.02 6.23
CA PRO A 85 7.17 6.20 6.91
C PRO A 85 6.47 5.26 5.93
N VAL A 86 6.35 3.99 6.31
CA VAL A 86 5.73 2.94 5.49
C VAL A 86 4.72 2.14 6.30
N VAL A 87 3.78 1.53 5.59
CA VAL A 87 2.89 0.52 6.13
C VAL A 87 3.19 -0.79 5.43
N TYR A 88 3.44 -1.85 6.19
CA TYR A 88 3.82 -3.15 5.66
C TYR A 88 3.00 -4.30 6.29
N SER A 89 2.92 -5.44 5.62
CA SER A 89 2.27 -6.63 6.18
C SER A 89 3.23 -7.36 7.13
N PRO A 90 2.88 -7.58 8.41
CA PRO A 90 3.75 -8.29 9.37
C PRO A 90 4.08 -9.72 8.94
N LYS A 91 3.19 -10.35 8.15
CA LYS A 91 3.37 -11.71 7.64
C LYS A 91 4.20 -11.77 6.36
N ASN A 92 4.29 -10.66 5.63
CA ASN A 92 5.00 -10.55 4.37
C ASN A 92 5.47 -9.10 4.18
N PRO A 93 6.66 -8.73 4.69
CA PRO A 93 7.17 -7.37 4.64
C PRO A 93 7.39 -6.83 3.22
N ASP A 94 7.50 -7.70 2.20
CA ASP A 94 7.58 -7.29 0.79
C ASP A 94 6.27 -6.68 0.28
N ASN A 95 5.15 -6.92 0.97
CA ASN A 95 3.89 -6.21 0.74
C ASN A 95 3.83 -4.97 1.64
N TRP A 96 4.36 -3.87 1.11
CA TRP A 96 4.42 -2.58 1.77
C TRP A 96 3.98 -1.46 0.82
N ASN A 97 3.67 -0.30 1.39
CA ASN A 97 3.46 0.94 0.66
C ASN A 97 3.91 2.13 1.53
N PHE A 98 4.11 3.30 0.93
CA PHE A 98 4.27 4.52 1.71
C PHE A 98 3.07 4.74 2.61
N ALA A 99 3.32 5.18 3.84
CA ALA A 99 2.25 5.55 4.74
C ALA A 99 1.49 6.73 4.12
N PRO A 100 0.16 6.77 4.20
CA PRO A 100 -0.59 7.96 3.82
C PRO A 100 0.02 9.17 4.52
N HIS A 101 0.37 10.22 3.77
CA HIS A 101 0.74 11.48 4.38
C HIS A 101 -0.39 11.88 5.32
N ALA A 102 -0.12 11.96 6.62
CA ALA A 102 -1.08 12.53 7.54
C ALA A 102 -1.42 13.93 7.00
N PRO A 103 -2.71 14.30 6.85
CA PRO A 103 -3.06 15.65 6.45
C PRO A 103 -2.38 16.60 7.43
N GLN A 104 -1.50 17.46 6.91
CA GLN A 104 -0.86 18.49 7.70
C GLN A 104 -2.00 19.39 8.20
N ALA A 105 -2.19 19.40 9.52
CA ALA A 105 -3.20 20.21 10.19
C ALA A 105 -2.79 21.70 10.21
#